data_AF-A0A1H1N1B2-F1
#
_entry.id   AF-A0A1H1N1B2-F1
#
_cell.length_a   1.000
_cell.length_b   1.000
_cell.length_c   1.000
_cell.angle_alpha   90.00
_cell.angle_beta   90.00
_cell.angle_gamma   90.00
#
_symmetry.space_group_name_H-M   'P 1'
#
loop_
_entity.id
_entity.type
_entity.pdbx_description
1 polymer ?
#
loop_
_entity_poly.entity_id
_entity_poly.type
_entity_poly.pdbx_seq_one_letter_code
_entity_poly.pdbx_strand_id
1 'polypeptide(L)'
;MARRRRRPLSPIAWLLGVIISVSGVYTVYQARTAAIENMAQRQIEHSRATTQKLQQQQQARQQQLAPQVPLSPEQLVHQQALQTAERRRQAELATAARLKQAELAKKEEAWERFYSMPSSCRYPESDKRVAACKAAESQAWQQFEAAWTSGQLQSQR
;
A
#
# COMPACT_ATOMS: atom_id res chain seq x y z
N MET A 1 -57.56 13.03 -11.03
CA MET A 1 -56.17 12.68 -10.61
C MET A 1 -55.40 13.97 -10.31
N ALA A 2 -55.26 14.33 -9.04
CA ALA A 2 -54.64 15.60 -8.64
C ALA A 2 -53.10 15.49 -8.68
N ARG A 3 -52.47 16.15 -9.67
CA ARG A 3 -51.01 16.35 -9.71
C ARG A 3 -50.60 17.26 -8.55
N ARG A 4 -50.05 16.70 -7.47
CA ARG A 4 -49.40 17.47 -6.40
C ARG A 4 -48.17 18.19 -6.97
N ARG A 5 -48.30 19.50 -7.22
CA ARG A 5 -47.17 20.40 -7.50
C ARG A 5 -46.23 20.40 -6.29
N ARG A 6 -45.04 19.79 -6.43
CA ARG A 6 -43.96 19.94 -5.45
C ARG A 6 -43.50 21.40 -5.50
N ARG A 7 -43.57 22.10 -4.36
CA ARG A 7 -43.03 23.46 -4.21
C ARG A 7 -41.50 23.41 -4.33
N PRO A 8 -40.85 24.42 -4.93
CA PRO A 8 -39.40 24.50 -4.90
C PRO A 8 -38.94 24.58 -3.44
N LEU A 9 -38.03 23.69 -3.06
CA LEU A 9 -37.36 23.73 -1.76
C LEU A 9 -36.65 25.08 -1.65
N SER A 10 -36.82 25.77 -0.51
CA SER A 10 -36.19 27.07 -0.30
C SER A 10 -34.66 26.92 -0.36
N PRO A 11 -33.92 27.95 -0.81
CA PRO A 11 -32.46 27.89 -0.90
C PRO A 11 -31.79 27.55 0.45
N ILE A 12 -32.46 27.85 1.57
CA ILE A 12 -32.02 27.50 2.93
C ILE A 12 -32.06 25.99 3.16
N ALA A 13 -33.08 25.29 2.65
CA ALA A 13 -33.17 23.83 2.76
C ALA A 13 -32.07 23.10 1.97
N TRP A 14 -31.66 23.69 0.84
CA TRP A 14 -30.53 23.17 0.05
C TRP A 14 -29.20 23.36 0.79
N LEU A 15 -28.97 24.54 1.36
CA LEU A 15 -27.77 24.81 2.18
C LEU A 15 -27.67 23.88 3.40
N LEU A 16 -28.77 23.65 4.10
CA LEU A 16 -28.81 22.71 5.22
C LEU A 16 -28.48 21.27 4.78
N GLY A 17 -28.98 20.85 3.61
CA GLY A 17 -28.64 19.55 3.03
C GLY A 17 -27.15 19.39 2.74
N VAL A 18 -26.50 20.43 2.20
CA VAL A 18 -25.05 20.43 1.95
C VAL A 18 -24.26 20.37 3.25
N ILE A 19 -24.64 21.16 4.26
CA ILE A 19 -23.96 21.17 5.57
C ILE A 19 -24.04 19.79 6.24
N ILE A 20 -25.22 19.15 6.23
CA ILE A 20 -25.42 17.81 6.80
C ILE A 20 -24.61 16.76 6.03
N SER A 21 -24.55 16.86 4.71
CA SER A 21 -23.76 15.94 3.88
C SER A 21 -22.26 16.05 4.16
N VAL A 22 -21.71 17.27 4.22
CA VAL A 22 -20.28 17.50 4.48
C VAL A 22 -19.90 17.07 5.90
N SER A 23 -20.73 17.40 6.89
CA SER A 23 -20.49 16.98 8.29
C SER A 23 -20.62 15.47 8.49
N GLY A 24 -21.54 14.80 7.77
CA GLY A 24 -21.65 13.34 7.76
C GLY A 24 -20.41 12.65 7.19
N VAL A 25 -19.88 13.13 6.06
CA VAL A 25 -18.63 12.58 5.47
C VAL A 25 -17.44 12.80 6.40
N TYR A 26 -17.36 13.98 7.02
CA TYR A 26 -16.27 14.32 7.94
C TYR A 26 -16.26 13.44 9.20
N THR A 27 -17.42 13.16 9.80
CA THR A 27 -17.51 12.29 10.99
C THR A 27 -17.17 10.84 10.67
N VAL A 28 -17.59 10.31 9.51
CA VAL A 28 -17.22 8.96 9.05
C VAL A 28 -15.73 8.84 8.79
N TYR A 29 -15.10 9.88 8.21
CA TYR A 29 -13.66 9.92 7.97
C TYR A 29 -12.87 9.86 9.29
N GLN A 30 -13.23 10.70 10.27
CA GLN A 30 -12.60 10.72 11.61
C GLN A 30 -12.76 9.39 12.35
N ALA A 31 -13.93 8.74 12.26
CA ALA A 31 -14.16 7.44 12.89
C ALA A 31 -13.29 6.33 12.28
N ARG A 32 -13.05 6.37 10.96
CA ARG A 32 -12.20 5.39 10.27
C ARG A 32 -10.73 5.54 10.65
N THR A 33 -10.21 6.76 10.73
CA THR A 33 -8.81 7.01 11.11
C THR A 33 -8.53 6.60 12.55
N ALA A 34 -9.43 6.91 13.49
CA ALA A 34 -9.30 6.49 14.89
C ALA A 34 -9.39 4.97 15.08
N ALA A 35 -10.22 4.28 14.27
CA ALA A 35 -10.32 2.82 14.33
C ALA A 35 -9.03 2.12 13.83
N ILE A 36 -8.37 2.68 12.82
CA ILE A 36 -7.11 2.14 12.26
C ILE A 36 -5.97 2.27 13.28
N GLU A 37 -5.86 3.41 13.97
CA GLU A 37 -4.83 3.62 14.99
C GLU A 37 -4.98 2.65 16.17
N ASN A 38 -6.22 2.39 16.60
CA ASN A 38 -6.52 1.52 17.74
C ASN A 38 -6.27 0.03 17.42
N MET A 39 -6.53 -0.41 16.18
CA MET A 39 -6.23 -1.78 15.74
C MET A 39 -4.72 -2.00 15.55
N ALA A 40 -4.00 -1.02 15.03
CA ALA A 40 -2.55 -1.11 14.86
C ALA A 40 -1.83 -1.25 16.22
N GLN A 41 -2.23 -0.49 17.23
CA GLN A 41 -1.65 -0.59 18.57
C GLN A 41 -1.87 -1.96 19.21
N ARG A 42 -3.08 -2.53 19.11
CA ARG A 42 -3.38 -3.87 19.66
C ARG A 42 -2.59 -4.99 18.98
N GLN A 43 -2.36 -4.91 17.67
CA GLN A 43 -1.52 -5.89 16.98
C GLN A 43 -0.05 -5.78 17.40
N ILE A 44 0.47 -4.55 17.56
CA ILE A 44 1.86 -4.33 17.98
C ILE A 44 2.12 -4.89 19.40
N GLU A 45 1.18 -4.74 20.33
CA GLU A 45 1.32 -5.27 21.69
C GLU A 45 1.35 -6.81 21.74
N HIS A 46 0.44 -7.47 21.02
CA HIS A 46 0.41 -8.93 20.94
C HIS A 46 1.65 -9.50 20.24
N SER A 47 2.14 -8.84 19.19
CA SER A 47 3.39 -9.22 18.54
C SER A 47 4.59 -9.07 19.48
N ARG A 48 4.71 -7.97 20.23
CA ARG A 48 5.83 -7.77 21.17
C ARG A 48 5.89 -8.83 22.26
N ALA A 49 4.74 -9.21 22.83
CA ALA A 49 4.68 -10.24 23.88
C ALA A 49 5.07 -11.64 23.37
N THR A 50 4.73 -11.97 22.12
CA THR A 50 5.11 -13.24 21.51
C THR A 50 6.58 -13.28 21.13
N THR A 51 7.14 -12.19 20.58
CA THR A 51 8.57 -12.12 20.25
C THR A 51 9.43 -12.21 21.51
N GLN A 52 9.06 -11.52 22.61
CA GLN A 52 9.80 -11.57 23.87
C GLN A 52 9.85 -12.98 24.48
N LYS A 53 8.73 -13.71 24.49
CA LYS A 53 8.70 -15.10 24.98
C LYS A 53 9.55 -16.03 24.13
N LEU A 54 9.51 -15.87 22.81
CA LEU A 54 10.35 -16.65 21.91
C LEU A 54 11.84 -16.38 22.14
N GLN A 55 12.19 -15.10 22.34
CA GLN A 55 13.58 -14.67 22.56
C GLN A 55 14.11 -15.18 23.90
N GLN A 56 13.32 -15.11 24.97
CA GLN A 56 13.69 -15.69 26.28
C GLN A 56 13.84 -17.21 26.22
N GLN A 57 12.96 -17.91 25.50
CA GLN A 57 13.04 -19.36 25.35
C GLN A 57 14.26 -19.80 24.53
N GLN A 58 14.64 -19.01 23.51
CA GLN A 58 15.88 -19.23 22.76
C GLN A 58 17.13 -18.95 23.60
N GLN A 59 17.13 -17.88 24.41
CA GLN A 59 18.23 -17.59 25.33
C GLN A 59 18.40 -18.68 26.40
N ALA A 60 17.30 -19.17 26.99
CA ALA A 60 17.34 -20.26 27.95
C ALA A 60 17.87 -21.57 27.33
N ARG A 61 17.47 -21.89 26.09
CA ARG A 61 18.04 -23.03 25.36
C ARG A 61 19.53 -22.84 25.04
N GLN A 62 19.96 -21.64 24.64
CA GLN A 62 21.37 -21.37 24.38
C GLN A 62 22.22 -21.50 25.64
N GLN A 63 21.72 -21.06 26.80
CA GLN A 63 22.44 -21.19 28.07
C GLN A 63 22.55 -22.65 28.53
N GLN A 64 21.54 -23.49 28.24
CA GLN A 64 21.56 -24.91 28.60
C GLN A 64 22.39 -25.78 27.64
N LEU A 65 22.59 -25.35 26.39
CA LEU A 65 23.32 -26.08 25.35
C LEU A 65 24.68 -25.47 24.98
N ALA A 66 25.25 -24.55 25.78
CA ALA A 66 26.59 -24.02 25.52
C ALA A 66 27.67 -24.79 26.31
N PRO A 67 28.23 -25.89 25.79
CA PRO A 67 29.63 -26.16 26.08
C PRO A 67 30.42 -24.98 25.48
N GLN A 68 31.21 -24.31 26.31
CA GLN A 68 32.24 -23.38 25.84
C GLN A 68 33.29 -24.18 25.07
N VAL A 69 32.98 -24.56 23.84
CA VAL A 69 33.97 -25.09 22.91
C VAL A 69 34.69 -23.86 22.36
N PRO A 70 35.98 -23.66 22.67
CA PRO A 70 36.75 -22.63 21.99
C PRO A 70 36.70 -22.96 20.50
N LEU A 71 36.03 -22.11 19.73
CA LEU A 71 35.96 -22.23 18.27
C LEU A 71 37.39 -22.33 17.76
N SER A 72 37.69 -23.42 17.04
CA SER A 72 39.02 -23.54 16.44
C SER A 72 39.22 -22.40 15.43
N PRO A 73 40.47 -21.95 15.18
CA PRO A 73 40.74 -20.90 14.21
C PRO A 73 40.10 -21.16 12.83
N GLU A 74 40.02 -22.42 12.41
CA GLU A 74 39.33 -22.83 11.18
C GLU A 74 37.81 -22.57 11.22
N GLN A 75 37.15 -22.84 12.34
CA GLN A 75 35.71 -22.60 12.48
C GLN A 75 35.38 -21.10 12.44
N LEU A 76 36.29 -20.27 12.97
CA LEU A 76 36.15 -18.81 12.96
C LEU A 76 36.32 -18.24 11.55
N VAL A 77 37.30 -18.73 10.79
CA VAL A 77 37.47 -18.40 9.37
C VAL A 77 36.27 -18.86 8.54
N HIS A 78 35.75 -20.06 8.79
CA HIS A 78 34.58 -20.59 8.08
C HIS A 78 33.31 -19.77 8.39
N GLN A 79 33.07 -19.39 9.64
CA GLN A 79 31.97 -18.49 9.99
C GLN A 79 32.12 -17.12 9.33
N GLN A 80 33.33 -16.57 9.29
CA GLN A 80 33.59 -15.28 8.67
C GLN A 80 33.37 -15.33 7.15
N ALA A 81 33.72 -16.44 6.49
CA ALA A 81 33.43 -16.69 5.08
C ALA A 81 31.90 -16.80 4.83
N LEU A 82 31.16 -17.50 5.70
CA LEU A 82 29.71 -17.60 5.58
C LEU A 82 29.02 -16.23 5.79
N GLN A 83 29.44 -15.46 6.80
CA GLN A 83 28.89 -14.12 7.04
C GLN A 83 29.17 -13.15 5.88
N THR A 84 30.36 -13.21 5.28
CA THR A 84 30.70 -12.37 4.14
C THR A 84 29.91 -12.76 2.89
N ALA A 85 29.72 -14.07 2.64
CA ALA A 85 28.86 -14.56 1.57
C ALA A 85 27.40 -14.11 1.76
N GLU A 86 26.88 -14.19 2.99
CA GLU A 86 25.51 -13.78 3.31
C GLU A 86 25.32 -12.27 3.13
N ARG A 87 26.27 -11.43 3.60
CA ARG A 87 26.23 -9.99 3.36
C ARG A 87 26.25 -9.64 1.88
N ARG A 88 27.02 -10.35 1.06
CA ARG A 88 27.03 -10.15 -0.40
C ARG A 88 25.68 -10.46 -1.02
N ARG A 89 25.09 -11.61 -0.67
CA ARG A 89 23.72 -11.96 -1.12
C ARG A 89 22.70 -10.91 -0.71
N GLN A 90 22.75 -10.44 0.53
CA GLN A 90 21.83 -9.39 1.00
C GLN A 90 22.03 -8.08 0.26
N ALA A 91 23.29 -7.70 -0.02
CA ALA A 91 23.59 -6.51 -0.84
C ALA A 91 23.04 -6.67 -2.26
N GLU A 92 23.26 -7.81 -2.90
CA GLU A 92 22.72 -8.11 -4.24
C GLU A 92 21.19 -8.04 -4.26
N LEU A 93 20.52 -8.68 -3.29
CA LEU A 93 19.06 -8.61 -3.17
C LEU A 93 18.56 -7.17 -2.94
N ALA A 94 19.26 -6.39 -2.12
CA ALA A 94 18.93 -4.99 -1.90
C ALA A 94 19.11 -4.15 -3.18
N THR A 95 20.17 -4.39 -3.96
CA THR A 95 20.35 -3.72 -5.26
C THR A 95 19.27 -4.09 -6.26
N ALA A 96 18.94 -5.38 -6.38
CA ALA A 96 17.88 -5.86 -7.26
C ALA A 96 16.50 -5.29 -6.86
N ALA A 97 16.22 -5.21 -5.54
CA ALA A 97 15.01 -4.59 -5.03
C ALA A 97 14.94 -3.09 -5.38
N ARG A 98 16.04 -2.35 -5.21
CA ARG A 98 16.13 -0.93 -5.59
C ARG A 98 15.90 -0.72 -7.09
N LEU A 99 16.49 -1.55 -7.94
CA LEU A 99 16.30 -1.47 -9.38
C LEU A 99 14.83 -1.71 -9.76
N LYS A 100 14.20 -2.73 -9.17
CA LYS A 100 12.76 -2.99 -9.37
C LYS A 100 11.89 -1.83 -8.90
N GLN A 101 12.20 -1.23 -7.75
CA GLN A 101 11.47 -0.06 -7.26
C GLN A 101 11.62 1.14 -8.20
N ALA A 102 12.82 1.39 -8.71
CA ALA A 102 13.06 2.46 -9.68
C ALA A 102 12.32 2.23 -11.00
N GLU A 103 12.21 0.98 -11.45
CA GLU A 103 11.44 0.62 -12.66
C GLU A 103 9.94 0.80 -12.44
N LEU A 104 9.42 0.36 -11.29
CA LEU A 104 8.01 0.56 -10.91
C LEU A 104 7.65 2.04 -10.83
N ALA A 105 8.52 2.86 -10.21
CA ALA A 105 8.32 4.30 -10.13
C ALA A 105 8.25 4.94 -11.53
N LYS A 106 9.13 4.52 -12.46
CA LYS A 106 9.07 4.99 -13.86
C LYS A 106 7.80 4.54 -14.58
N LYS A 107 7.36 3.30 -14.35
CA LYS A 107 6.11 2.79 -14.92
C LYS A 107 4.90 3.57 -14.39
N GLU A 108 4.89 3.88 -13.10
CA GLU A 108 3.83 4.68 -12.46
C GLU A 108 3.80 6.11 -13.00
N GLU A 109 4.95 6.78 -13.06
CA GLU A 109 5.06 8.12 -13.66
C GLU A 109 4.60 8.13 -15.13
N ALA A 110 4.98 7.11 -15.92
CA ALA A 110 4.53 6.99 -17.30
C ALA A 110 3.02 6.75 -17.40
N TRP A 111 2.44 5.99 -16.47
CA TRP A 111 1.00 5.76 -16.40
C TRP A 111 0.24 7.05 -16.09
N GLU A 112 0.69 7.85 -15.11
CA GLU A 112 0.05 9.13 -14.77
C GLU A 112 0.05 10.11 -15.94
N ARG A 113 1.09 10.09 -16.77
CA ARG A 113 1.17 10.91 -18.00
C ARG A 113 0.29 10.34 -19.12
N PHE A 114 0.18 9.02 -19.22
CA PHE A 114 -0.58 8.34 -20.27
C PHE A 114 -2.09 8.43 -20.04
N TYR A 115 -2.53 8.28 -18.79
CA TYR A 115 -3.93 8.21 -18.43
C TYR A 115 -4.30 9.22 -17.34
N SER A 116 -5.09 10.22 -17.72
CA SER A 116 -5.75 11.12 -16.78
C SER A 116 -7.21 10.69 -16.58
N MET A 117 -7.57 10.32 -15.35
CA MET A 117 -8.95 9.95 -15.04
C MET A 117 -9.92 11.13 -15.28
N PRO A 118 -11.00 10.93 -16.07
CA PRO A 118 -12.01 11.96 -16.27
C PRO A 118 -12.69 12.38 -14.96
N SER A 119 -13.08 13.66 -14.84
CA SER A 119 -13.75 14.18 -13.65
C SER A 119 -15.08 13.47 -13.36
N SER A 120 -15.79 13.01 -14.40
CA SER A 120 -17.01 12.19 -14.28
C SER A 120 -16.75 10.82 -13.64
N CYS A 121 -15.52 10.32 -13.69
CA CYS A 121 -15.13 9.07 -13.04
C CYS A 121 -14.65 9.28 -11.60
N ARG A 122 -14.21 10.50 -11.27
CA ARG A 122 -13.88 10.89 -9.89
C ARG A 122 -15.13 10.99 -9.01
N TYR A 123 -16.23 11.49 -9.58
CA TYR A 123 -17.52 11.61 -8.89
C TYR A 123 -18.64 11.00 -9.74
N PRO A 124 -18.72 9.66 -9.78
CA PRO A 124 -19.68 8.98 -10.63
C PRO A 124 -21.11 9.19 -10.12
N GLU A 125 -22.02 9.55 -11.03
CA GLU A 125 -23.43 9.83 -10.72
C GLU A 125 -24.26 8.56 -10.50
N SER A 126 -23.73 7.39 -10.87
CA SER A 126 -24.43 6.10 -10.77
C SER A 126 -23.47 4.91 -10.81
N ASP A 127 -23.93 3.75 -10.37
CA ASP A 127 -23.18 2.49 -10.46
C ASP A 127 -22.85 2.10 -11.91
N LYS A 128 -23.74 2.46 -12.85
CA LYS A 128 -23.48 2.27 -14.29
C LYS A 128 -22.27 3.10 -14.74
N ARG A 129 -22.14 4.33 -14.24
CA ARG A 129 -20.96 5.16 -14.51
C ARG A 129 -19.71 4.56 -13.89
N VAL A 130 -19.78 4.04 -12.65
CA VAL A 130 -18.65 3.35 -12.01
C VAL A 130 -18.16 2.19 -12.89
N ALA A 131 -19.07 1.35 -13.37
CA ALA A 131 -18.72 0.22 -14.23
C ALA A 131 -18.07 0.67 -15.55
N ALA A 132 -18.63 1.72 -16.18
CA ALA A 132 -18.08 2.29 -17.41
C ALA A 132 -16.67 2.89 -17.20
N CYS A 133 -16.45 3.58 -16.09
CA CYS A 133 -15.15 4.15 -15.74
C CYS A 133 -14.09 3.07 -15.48
N LYS A 134 -14.45 2.00 -14.76
CA LYS A 134 -13.54 0.85 -14.56
C LYS A 134 -13.19 0.15 -15.86
N ALA A 135 -14.17 -0.01 -16.76
CA ALA A 135 -13.95 -0.60 -18.07
C ALA A 135 -13.01 0.27 -18.93
N ALA A 136 -13.22 1.59 -18.94
CA ALA A 136 -12.37 2.53 -19.66
C ALA A 136 -10.94 2.57 -19.10
N GLU A 137 -10.79 2.57 -17.77
CA GLU A 137 -9.48 2.50 -17.10
C GLU A 137 -8.76 1.18 -17.44
N SER A 138 -9.47 0.05 -17.40
CA SER A 138 -8.89 -1.25 -17.77
C SER A 138 -8.43 -1.30 -19.22
N GLN A 139 -9.18 -0.69 -20.15
CA GLN A 139 -8.77 -0.58 -21.55
C GLN A 139 -7.55 0.32 -21.71
N ALA A 140 -7.52 1.46 -21.01
CA ALA A 140 -6.36 2.35 -21.01
C ALA A 140 -5.12 1.65 -20.45
N TRP A 141 -5.27 0.83 -19.40
CA TRP A 141 -4.18 0.04 -18.84
C TRP A 141 -3.62 -0.96 -19.86
N GLN A 142 -4.48 -1.68 -20.59
CA GLN A 142 -4.04 -2.61 -21.63
C GLN A 142 -3.26 -1.90 -22.75
N GLN A 143 -3.72 -0.72 -23.17
CA GLN A 143 -3.03 0.08 -24.18
C GLN A 143 -1.68 0.60 -23.65
N PHE A 144 -1.64 1.03 -22.40
CA PHE A 144 -0.41 1.44 -21.74
C PHE A 144 0.58 0.29 -21.65
N GLU A 145 0.16 -0.93 -21.27
CA GLU A 145 1.07 -2.08 -21.21
C GLU A 145 1.61 -2.47 -22.58
N ALA A 146 0.80 -2.40 -23.63
CA ALA A 146 1.27 -2.59 -25.01
C ALA A 146 2.28 -1.51 -25.45
N ALA A 147 2.04 -0.25 -25.09
CA ALA A 147 2.94 0.87 -25.39
C ALA A 147 4.23 0.86 -24.52
N TRP A 148 4.15 0.34 -23.29
CA TRP A 148 5.28 0.17 -22.38
C TRP A 148 6.20 -0.96 -22.83
N THR A 149 5.64 -2.11 -23.18
CA THR A 149 6.38 -3.29 -23.67
C THR A 149 7.02 -3.07 -25.04
N SER A 150 6.41 -2.25 -25.90
CA SER A 150 6.99 -1.82 -27.18
C SER A 150 8.05 -0.71 -27.05
N GLY A 151 8.31 -0.21 -25.84
CA GLY A 151 9.31 0.83 -25.58
C GLY A 151 8.92 2.23 -26.05
N GLN A 152 7.72 2.42 -26.61
CA GLN A 152 7.25 3.71 -27.13
C GLN A 152 7.18 4.79 -26.04
N LEU A 153 6.80 4.39 -24.82
CA LEU A 153 6.67 5.30 -23.67
C LEU A 153 8.00 5.60 -22.96
N GLN A 154 9.08 4.89 -23.29
CA GLN A 154 10.40 5.10 -22.68
C GLN A 154 11.24 6.16 -23.42
N SER A 155 10.80 6.61 -24.60
CA SER A 155 11.58 7.46 -25.51
C SER A 155 11.30 8.97 -25.43
N GLN A 156 10.29 9.41 -24.67
CA GLN A 156 10.03 10.85 -24.49
C GLN A 156 10.86 11.38 -23.31
N ARG A 157 12.12 11.73 -23.61
CA ARG A 157 12.99 12.52 -22.75
C ARG A 157 13.39 13.80 -23.47
#